data_AF-A0A1F9EY70-F1
#
_entry.id   AF-A0A1F9EY70-F1
#
_cell.length_a   1.000
_cell.length_b   1.000
_cell.length_c   1.000
_cell.angle_alpha   90.00
_cell.angle_beta   90.00
_cell.angle_gamma   90.00
#
_symmetry.space_group_name_H-M   'P 1'
#
loop_
_entity.id
_entity.type
_entity.pdbx_description
1 polymer ?
#
loop_
_entity_poly.entity_id
_entity_poly.type
_entity_poly.pdbx_seq_one_letter_code
_entity_poly.pdbx_strand_id
1 'polypeptide(L)'
;MDIKRGIWLFLAFLFSVKLLITGTFVFSADRDGKSMEMKKLFPLKIGSYQSDGKDEFYDRQTTFRYMDGAAELYRSYGFKLLMVRRYAKADHPPIIVETFDMGSSEDAFGVFSYETEDEDVEIGQGSDFGGGLLRFWKGKFFVNVYAEQEAPSTKEDVLDLGRTVADSIKQEGKKPKLINLLPNENLIERNIRYFHHHQSLNYHYFVSHQNILRLGERTHALLSTHVSQVEGKTFLLLVQYPSQTLAKEALQSFVNAYMPESSTSKTIKTENGRWTTAQFHQKHVIVIFDAPSKEKGEVLTQATIKNLREGK
;
A
#
# COMPACT_ATOMS: atom_id res chain seq x y z
N MET A 1 -47.28 -65.21 19.17
CA MET A 1 -48.28 -65.26 18.09
C MET A 1 -48.22 -63.93 17.35
N ASP A 2 -48.09 -64.01 16.03
CA ASP A 2 -47.67 -62.98 15.09
C ASP A 2 -48.47 -61.66 15.02
N ILE A 3 -47.72 -60.57 14.89
CA ILE A 3 -47.69 -59.58 13.80
C ILE A 3 -48.92 -59.54 12.85
N LYS A 4 -49.62 -58.38 12.81
CA LYS A 4 -50.08 -57.59 11.63
C LYS A 4 -51.05 -56.49 12.12
N ARG A 5 -50.73 -55.20 12.03
CA ARG A 5 -50.89 -54.23 10.90
C ARG A 5 -51.97 -53.19 11.24
N GLY A 6 -51.63 -51.89 11.17
CA GLY A 6 -52.59 -50.80 11.23
C GLY A 6 -51.94 -49.42 11.42
N ILE A 7 -51.44 -48.85 10.32
CA ILE A 7 -50.86 -47.50 10.15
C ILE A 7 -51.92 -46.40 10.40
N TRP A 8 -51.51 -45.20 10.87
CA TRP A 8 -51.92 -43.83 10.43
C TRP A 8 -51.31 -42.81 11.44
N LEU A 9 -50.13 -42.23 11.15
CA LEU A 9 -49.88 -40.89 10.58
C LEU A 9 -50.08 -39.71 11.58
N PHE A 10 -48.98 -39.07 12.00
CA PHE A 10 -48.96 -37.62 12.23
C PHE A 10 -47.60 -37.04 11.82
N LEU A 11 -47.68 -35.97 11.01
CA LEU A 11 -46.61 -35.33 10.24
C LEU A 11 -45.50 -34.72 11.12
N ALA A 12 -44.24 -34.95 10.75
CA ALA A 12 -43.12 -34.10 11.13
C ALA A 12 -42.88 -33.03 10.05
N PHE A 13 -42.99 -31.77 10.45
CA PHE A 13 -42.80 -30.59 9.61
C PHE A 13 -41.29 -30.34 9.38
N LEU A 14 -40.78 -30.62 8.18
CA LEU A 14 -39.42 -30.25 7.78
C LEU A 14 -39.39 -28.78 7.36
N PHE A 15 -38.97 -27.90 8.27
CA PHE A 15 -38.52 -26.55 7.92
C PHE A 15 -37.18 -26.67 7.18
N SER A 16 -37.22 -26.65 5.85
CA SER A 16 -36.02 -26.44 5.04
C SER A 16 -35.68 -24.95 5.05
N VAL A 17 -34.74 -24.55 5.91
CA VAL A 17 -34.11 -23.23 5.82
C VAL A 17 -33.24 -23.22 4.57
N LYS A 18 -33.77 -22.70 3.46
CA LYS A 18 -32.94 -22.29 2.32
C LYS A 18 -32.18 -21.03 2.73
N LEU A 19 -30.96 -21.22 3.24
CA LEU A 19 -30.01 -20.13 3.39
C LEU A 19 -29.64 -19.64 1.98
N LEU A 20 -30.16 -18.48 1.61
CA LEU A 20 -29.98 -17.85 0.32
C LEU A 20 -28.49 -17.51 0.16
N ILE A 21 -27.82 -18.20 -0.75
CA ILE A 21 -26.45 -17.91 -1.21
C ILE A 21 -26.53 -16.64 -2.08
N THR A 22 -26.70 -15.48 -1.47
CA THR A 22 -26.66 -14.19 -2.18
C THR A 22 -25.26 -13.57 -2.15
N GLY A 23 -24.41 -13.99 -1.22
CA GLY A 23 -23.03 -13.48 -1.10
C GLY A 23 -22.14 -13.85 -2.29
N THR A 24 -22.11 -15.11 -2.73
CA THR A 24 -21.15 -15.56 -3.76
C THR A 24 -21.45 -15.03 -5.16
N PHE A 25 -22.72 -14.82 -5.51
CA PHE A 25 -23.09 -14.30 -6.84
C PHE A 25 -22.72 -12.84 -7.03
N VAL A 26 -22.87 -12.00 -5.99
CA VAL A 26 -22.52 -10.57 -6.07
C VAL A 26 -21.01 -10.38 -6.15
N PHE A 27 -20.23 -11.15 -5.40
CA PHE A 27 -18.76 -11.10 -5.45
C PHE A 27 -18.19 -11.60 -6.80
N SER A 28 -18.79 -12.63 -7.42
CA SER A 28 -18.37 -13.08 -8.75
C SER A 28 -18.64 -12.02 -9.82
N ALA A 29 -19.83 -11.41 -9.81
CA ALA A 29 -20.21 -10.41 -10.82
C ALA A 29 -19.34 -9.13 -10.77
N ASP A 30 -18.99 -8.65 -9.57
CA ASP A 30 -18.09 -7.49 -9.41
C ASP A 30 -16.67 -7.79 -9.91
N ARG A 31 -16.15 -8.98 -9.60
CA ARG A 31 -14.85 -9.43 -10.11
C ARG A 31 -14.86 -9.55 -11.63
N ASP A 32 -15.87 -10.23 -12.20
CA ASP A 32 -15.96 -10.45 -13.64
C ASP A 32 -16.10 -9.11 -14.40
N GLY A 33 -16.81 -8.13 -13.82
CA GLY A 33 -16.88 -6.76 -14.32
C GLY A 33 -15.52 -6.05 -14.34
N LYS A 34 -14.78 -6.07 -13.23
CA LYS A 34 -13.44 -5.47 -13.11
C LYS A 34 -12.42 -6.14 -14.04
N SER A 35 -12.45 -7.46 -14.14
CA SER A 35 -11.60 -8.20 -15.09
C SER A 35 -11.85 -7.73 -16.53
N MET A 36 -13.12 -7.57 -16.93
CA MET A 36 -13.45 -7.08 -18.27
C MET A 36 -13.03 -5.63 -18.51
N GLU A 37 -13.13 -4.76 -17.49
CA GLU A 37 -12.62 -3.38 -17.56
C GLU A 37 -11.11 -3.35 -17.78
N MET A 38 -10.34 -4.09 -16.97
CA MET A 38 -8.89 -4.15 -17.09
C MET A 38 -8.46 -4.74 -18.44
N LYS A 39 -9.10 -5.81 -18.91
CA LYS A 39 -8.81 -6.41 -20.24
C LYS A 39 -8.95 -5.41 -21.37
N LYS A 40 -9.96 -4.54 -21.30
CA LYS A 40 -10.25 -3.51 -22.31
C LYS A 40 -9.30 -2.31 -22.19
N LEU A 41 -8.86 -2.00 -20.98
CA LEU A 41 -7.99 -0.86 -20.70
C LEU A 41 -6.60 -1.07 -21.34
N PHE A 42 -6.03 -2.27 -21.21
CA PHE A 42 -4.69 -2.54 -21.70
C PHE A 42 -4.68 -3.12 -23.12
N PRO A 43 -3.81 -2.64 -24.02
CA PRO A 43 -3.80 -3.06 -25.41
C PRO A 43 -3.40 -4.53 -25.57
N LEU A 44 -3.94 -5.19 -26.60
CA LEU A 44 -3.53 -6.56 -26.93
C LEU A 44 -2.23 -6.62 -27.74
N LYS A 45 -1.81 -5.50 -28.33
CA LYS A 45 -0.59 -5.38 -29.15
C LYS A 45 0.13 -4.09 -28.82
N ILE A 46 1.44 -4.17 -28.58
CA ILE A 46 2.32 -3.03 -28.32
C ILE A 46 3.54 -3.17 -29.23
N GLY A 47 3.65 -2.33 -30.26
CA GLY A 47 4.67 -2.50 -31.30
C GLY A 47 4.60 -3.89 -31.94
N SER A 48 5.70 -4.65 -31.85
CA SER A 48 5.80 -6.04 -32.33
C SER A 48 5.44 -7.10 -31.27
N TYR A 49 5.18 -6.68 -30.03
CA TYR A 49 4.72 -7.56 -28.96
C TYR A 49 3.20 -7.76 -29.04
N GLN A 50 2.77 -9.01 -28.87
CA GLN A 50 1.38 -9.45 -28.92
C GLN A 50 1.02 -10.21 -27.65
N SER A 51 -0.11 -9.88 -27.03
CA SER A 51 -0.66 -10.66 -25.92
C SER A 51 -0.93 -12.09 -26.38
N ASP A 52 -0.55 -13.07 -25.56
CA ASP A 52 -0.81 -14.49 -25.83
C ASP A 52 -2.26 -14.92 -25.56
N GLY A 53 -3.12 -13.98 -25.13
CA GLY A 53 -4.54 -14.18 -24.89
C GLY A 53 -4.87 -14.95 -23.61
N LYS A 54 -3.87 -15.20 -22.74
CA LYS A 54 -4.02 -16.01 -21.51
C LYS A 54 -4.00 -15.18 -20.24
N ASP A 55 -4.60 -13.98 -20.26
CA ASP A 55 -4.64 -13.11 -19.08
C ASP A 55 -5.14 -13.85 -17.83
N GLU A 56 -4.37 -13.78 -16.76
CA GLU A 56 -4.69 -14.38 -15.47
C GLU A 56 -5.18 -13.33 -14.49
N PHE A 57 -6.13 -13.70 -13.63
CA PHE A 57 -6.73 -12.80 -12.65
C PHE A 57 -6.68 -13.38 -11.26
N TYR A 58 -6.24 -12.56 -10.31
CA TYR A 58 -6.11 -12.95 -8.91
C TYR A 58 -6.73 -11.89 -8.00
N ASP A 59 -7.68 -12.29 -7.17
CA ASP A 59 -8.32 -11.41 -6.19
C ASP A 59 -7.66 -11.57 -4.81
N ARG A 60 -8.19 -10.85 -3.81
CA ARG A 60 -7.68 -10.91 -2.42
C ARG A 60 -7.64 -12.34 -1.86
N GLN A 61 -8.52 -13.22 -2.34
CA GLN A 61 -8.58 -14.61 -1.90
C GLN A 61 -7.67 -15.54 -2.71
N THR A 62 -7.34 -15.24 -3.97
CA THR A 62 -6.57 -16.15 -4.84
C THR A 62 -5.13 -15.72 -5.12
N THR A 63 -4.73 -14.49 -4.78
CA THR A 63 -3.38 -13.94 -5.10
C THR A 63 -2.22 -14.72 -4.49
N PHE A 64 -2.44 -15.41 -3.38
CA PHE A 64 -1.43 -16.31 -2.80
C PHE A 64 -1.00 -17.43 -3.76
N ARG A 65 -1.85 -17.81 -4.72
CA ARG A 65 -1.53 -18.84 -5.73
C ARG A 65 -0.48 -18.37 -6.73
N TYR A 66 -0.39 -17.05 -6.92
CA TYR A 66 0.57 -16.42 -7.81
C TYR A 66 1.82 -15.95 -7.06
N MET A 67 1.65 -15.36 -5.87
CA MET A 67 2.74 -14.77 -5.10
C MET A 67 2.59 -15.02 -3.59
N ASP A 68 2.87 -16.26 -3.18
CA ASP A 68 2.77 -16.67 -1.77
C ASP A 68 3.71 -15.84 -0.87
N GLY A 69 3.18 -15.36 0.26
CA GLY A 69 3.83 -14.40 1.15
C GLY A 69 3.84 -12.95 0.62
N ALA A 70 4.30 -12.72 -0.61
CA ALA A 70 4.38 -11.37 -1.19
C ALA A 70 3.01 -10.70 -1.38
N ALA A 71 1.93 -11.48 -1.55
CA ALA A 71 0.56 -10.99 -1.59
C ALA A 71 0.16 -10.15 -0.35
N GLU A 72 0.77 -10.41 0.82
CA GLU A 72 0.43 -9.70 2.06
C GLU A 72 0.77 -8.20 2.00
N LEU A 73 1.79 -7.81 1.23
CA LEU A 73 2.10 -6.40 0.99
C LEU A 73 0.90 -5.69 0.35
N TYR A 74 0.46 -6.15 -0.82
CA TYR A 74 -0.66 -5.55 -1.54
C TYR A 74 -1.95 -5.57 -0.70
N ARG A 75 -2.18 -6.66 0.04
CA ARG A 75 -3.35 -6.82 0.92
C ARG A 75 -3.36 -5.88 2.12
N SER A 76 -2.19 -5.39 2.55
CA SER A 76 -2.10 -4.34 3.58
C SER A 76 -2.56 -2.95 3.08
N TYR A 77 -2.91 -2.85 1.79
CA TYR A 77 -3.52 -1.69 1.16
C TYR A 77 -4.91 -2.04 0.60
N GLY A 78 -5.48 -1.15 -0.21
CA GLY A 78 -6.79 -1.27 -0.85
C GLY A 78 -6.94 -2.37 -1.93
N PHE A 79 -5.98 -3.28 -2.12
CA PHE A 79 -5.92 -4.28 -3.19
C PHE A 79 -7.26 -4.95 -3.52
N LYS A 80 -7.63 -4.92 -4.80
CA LYS A 80 -8.87 -5.47 -5.35
C LYS A 80 -8.62 -6.65 -6.27
N LEU A 81 -7.75 -6.47 -7.26
CA LEU A 81 -7.55 -7.42 -8.35
C LEU A 81 -6.17 -7.24 -8.96
N LEU A 82 -5.50 -8.35 -9.23
CA LEU A 82 -4.29 -8.43 -10.04
C LEU A 82 -4.67 -9.03 -11.41
N MET A 83 -4.24 -8.38 -12.48
CA MET A 83 -4.20 -8.95 -13.82
C MET A 83 -2.75 -9.20 -14.22
N VAL A 84 -2.44 -10.42 -14.63
CA VAL A 84 -1.14 -10.77 -15.22
C VAL A 84 -1.34 -10.99 -16.70
N ARG A 85 -0.64 -10.20 -17.53
CA ARG A 85 -0.65 -10.34 -18.99
C ARG A 85 0.75 -10.55 -19.51
N ARG A 86 0.87 -11.56 -20.38
CA ARG A 86 2.12 -11.89 -21.07
C ARG A 86 2.09 -11.41 -22.51
N TYR A 87 3.12 -10.68 -22.89
CA TYR A 87 3.35 -10.18 -24.24
C TYR A 87 4.51 -10.94 -24.87
N ALA A 88 4.27 -11.59 -26.00
CA ALA A 88 5.26 -12.36 -26.75
C ALA A 88 5.64 -11.65 -28.06
N LYS A 89 6.92 -11.78 -28.43
CA LYS A 89 7.51 -11.32 -29.69
C LYS A 89 8.47 -12.41 -30.15
N ALA A 90 8.49 -12.70 -31.45
CA ALA A 90 9.41 -13.69 -32.01
C ALA A 90 10.86 -13.28 -31.71
N ASP A 91 11.71 -14.26 -31.37
CA ASP A 91 13.15 -14.09 -31.07
C ASP A 91 13.48 -13.13 -29.91
N HIS A 92 12.50 -12.78 -29.07
CA HIS A 92 12.68 -11.95 -27.89
C HIS A 92 12.09 -12.62 -26.64
N PRO A 93 12.66 -12.40 -25.45
CA PRO A 93 12.02 -12.79 -24.20
C PRO A 93 10.61 -12.19 -24.07
N PRO A 94 9.64 -12.97 -23.60
CA PRO A 94 8.32 -12.48 -23.25
C PRO A 94 8.39 -11.46 -22.12
N ILE A 95 7.54 -10.44 -22.19
CA ILE A 95 7.38 -9.44 -21.14
C ILE A 95 6.10 -9.70 -20.38
N ILE A 96 6.22 -9.74 -19.06
CA ILE A 96 5.12 -9.86 -18.12
C ILE A 96 4.74 -8.47 -17.65
N VAL A 97 3.44 -8.17 -17.71
CA VAL A 97 2.84 -6.97 -17.13
C VAL A 97 1.88 -7.42 -16.04
N GLU A 98 2.21 -7.08 -14.80
CA GLU A 98 1.35 -7.27 -13.64
C GLU A 98 0.68 -5.94 -13.33
N THR A 99 -0.65 -5.88 -13.41
CA THR A 99 -1.41 -4.68 -13.07
C THR A 99 -2.26 -4.94 -11.84
N PHE A 100 -2.01 -4.20 -10.77
CA PHE A 100 -2.75 -4.25 -9.52
C PHE A 100 -3.75 -3.10 -9.46
N ASP A 101 -5.05 -3.40 -9.39
CA ASP A 101 -6.07 -2.43 -8.97
C ASP A 101 -6.02 -2.30 -7.44
N MET A 102 -5.51 -1.16 -6.96
CA MET A 102 -5.34 -0.88 -5.54
C MET A 102 -6.57 -0.20 -4.93
N GLY A 103 -7.65 -0.02 -5.67
CA GLY A 103 -8.91 0.56 -5.21
C GLY A 103 -8.91 2.09 -5.06
N SER A 104 -7.76 2.69 -4.76
CA SER A 104 -7.57 4.14 -4.66
C SER A 104 -6.20 4.56 -5.19
N SER A 105 -6.03 5.85 -5.52
CA SER A 105 -4.73 6.36 -5.91
C SER A 105 -3.76 6.49 -4.74
N GLU A 106 -4.27 6.73 -3.53
CA GLU A 106 -3.45 6.73 -2.33
C GLU A 106 -2.85 5.34 -2.05
N ASP A 107 -3.63 4.27 -2.24
CA ASP A 107 -3.16 2.88 -2.06
C ASP A 107 -2.17 2.45 -3.15
N ALA A 108 -2.40 2.87 -4.41
CA ALA A 108 -1.45 2.65 -5.51
C ALA A 108 -0.12 3.35 -5.24
N PHE A 109 -0.16 4.61 -4.81
CA PHE A 109 1.02 5.34 -4.35
C PHE A 109 1.66 4.68 -3.12
N GLY A 110 0.86 4.16 -2.19
CA GLY A 110 1.33 3.47 -0.99
C GLY A 110 2.24 2.30 -1.32
N VAL A 111 1.75 1.36 -2.14
CA VAL A 111 2.54 0.22 -2.63
C VAL A 111 3.77 0.69 -3.39
N PHE A 112 3.63 1.62 -4.33
CA PHE A 112 4.77 2.17 -5.06
C PHE A 112 5.85 2.72 -4.12
N SER A 113 5.43 3.57 -3.18
CA SER A 113 6.32 4.22 -2.23
C SER A 113 7.04 3.23 -1.31
N TYR A 114 6.43 2.07 -1.03
CA TYR A 114 7.02 1.01 -0.20
C TYR A 114 8.29 0.42 -0.83
N GLU A 115 8.34 0.28 -2.15
CA GLU A 115 9.47 -0.37 -2.85
C GLU A 115 10.41 0.60 -3.58
N THR A 116 10.12 1.91 -3.59
CA THR A 116 10.88 2.88 -4.40
C THR A 116 12.29 3.15 -3.84
N GLU A 117 13.32 2.81 -4.61
CA GLU A 117 14.74 2.99 -4.24
C GLU A 117 15.65 3.38 -5.43
N ASP A 118 15.34 2.91 -6.63
CA ASP A 118 16.15 3.01 -7.84
C ASP A 118 15.86 4.29 -8.66
N GLU A 119 16.15 4.27 -9.97
CA GLU A 119 16.02 5.40 -10.89
C GLU A 119 14.56 5.68 -11.27
N ASP A 120 14.18 6.96 -11.32
CA ASP A 120 12.92 7.39 -11.94
C ASP A 120 13.10 7.53 -13.45
N VAL A 121 12.35 6.75 -14.23
CA VAL A 121 12.37 6.76 -15.69
C VAL A 121 11.19 7.53 -16.30
N GLU A 122 10.51 8.33 -15.48
CA GLU A 122 9.41 9.22 -15.86
C GLU A 122 8.21 8.51 -16.51
N ILE A 123 7.93 7.27 -16.09
CA ILE A 123 6.76 6.48 -16.54
C ILE A 123 5.65 6.55 -15.50
N GLY A 124 4.42 6.87 -15.92
CA GLY A 124 3.29 7.00 -15.00
C GLY A 124 3.32 8.32 -14.21
N GLN A 125 2.92 8.28 -12.93
CA GLN A 125 3.01 9.42 -12.01
C GLN A 125 4.18 9.32 -11.02
N GLY A 126 5.01 8.29 -11.21
CA GLY A 126 6.22 7.99 -10.48
C GLY A 126 6.66 6.59 -10.87
N SER A 127 7.95 6.45 -11.19
CA SER A 127 8.54 5.17 -11.56
C SER A 127 9.81 4.85 -10.80
N ASP A 128 10.13 3.57 -10.83
CA ASP A 128 11.30 2.94 -10.24
C ASP A 128 11.75 1.82 -11.17
N PHE A 129 12.96 1.95 -11.73
CA PHE A 129 13.53 0.95 -12.61
C PHE A 129 14.87 0.46 -12.09
N GLY A 130 14.94 -0.83 -11.77
CA GLY A 130 16.13 -1.48 -11.25
C GLY A 130 16.08 -2.99 -11.48
N GLY A 131 17.25 -3.60 -11.72
CA GLY A 131 17.36 -5.06 -11.89
C GLY A 131 16.50 -5.64 -13.03
N GLY A 132 16.19 -4.85 -14.07
CA GLY A 132 15.34 -5.29 -15.19
C GLY A 132 13.83 -5.25 -14.93
N LEU A 133 13.40 -4.73 -13.77
CA LEU A 133 12.01 -4.56 -13.38
C LEU A 133 11.65 -3.07 -13.34
N LEU A 134 10.64 -2.70 -14.13
CA LEU A 134 9.97 -1.41 -14.03
C LEU A 134 8.78 -1.53 -13.07
N ARG A 135 8.74 -0.66 -12.07
CA ARG A 135 7.57 -0.41 -11.24
C ARG A 135 7.07 1.00 -11.49
N PHE A 136 5.77 1.17 -11.64
CA PHE A 136 5.17 2.51 -11.66
C PHE A 136 3.77 2.51 -11.09
N TRP A 137 3.28 3.70 -10.74
CA TRP A 137 1.87 3.89 -10.39
C TRP A 137 1.23 4.96 -11.27
N LYS A 138 -0.07 4.82 -11.54
CA LYS A 138 -0.89 5.85 -12.20
C LYS A 138 -2.36 5.62 -11.89
N GLY A 139 -3.07 6.67 -11.48
CA GLY A 139 -4.46 6.52 -11.04
C GLY A 139 -4.54 5.59 -9.83
N LYS A 140 -5.45 4.61 -9.89
CA LYS A 140 -5.63 3.55 -8.88
C LYS A 140 -4.74 2.31 -9.11
N PHE A 141 -3.88 2.33 -10.13
CA PHE A 141 -3.10 1.16 -10.53
C PHE A 141 -1.65 1.28 -10.09
N PHE A 142 -1.12 0.17 -9.57
CA PHE A 142 0.31 -0.11 -9.45
C PHE A 142 0.66 -1.19 -10.48
N VAL A 143 1.82 -1.05 -11.15
CA VAL A 143 2.17 -1.90 -12.29
C VAL A 143 3.64 -2.32 -12.22
N ASN A 144 3.88 -3.62 -12.41
CA ASN A 144 5.20 -4.18 -12.64
C ASN A 144 5.34 -4.59 -14.11
N VAL A 145 6.48 -4.31 -14.72
CA VAL A 145 6.84 -4.73 -16.09
C VAL A 145 8.25 -5.29 -16.08
N TYR A 146 8.41 -6.53 -16.51
CA TYR A 146 9.71 -7.22 -16.56
C TYR A 146 9.69 -8.31 -17.62
N ALA A 147 10.86 -8.73 -18.10
CA ALA A 147 10.94 -9.89 -18.98
C ALA A 147 11.13 -11.19 -18.19
N GLU A 148 10.60 -12.29 -18.72
CA GLU A 148 10.83 -13.63 -18.15
C GLU A 148 12.32 -14.00 -18.10
N GLN A 149 13.11 -13.45 -19.04
CA GLN A 149 14.55 -13.67 -19.15
C GLN A 149 15.26 -12.38 -19.54
N GLU A 150 16.46 -12.18 -19.00
CA GLU A 150 17.31 -11.05 -19.36
C GLU A 150 17.96 -11.28 -20.73
N ALA A 151 17.92 -10.24 -21.57
CA ALA A 151 18.60 -10.17 -22.86
C ALA A 151 19.03 -8.72 -23.13
N PRO A 152 19.97 -8.47 -24.05
CA PRO A 152 20.44 -7.11 -24.33
C PRO A 152 19.35 -6.10 -24.70
N SER A 153 18.25 -6.52 -25.34
CA SER A 153 17.14 -5.64 -25.72
C SER A 153 16.11 -5.42 -24.60
N THR A 154 16.13 -6.26 -23.56
CA THR A 154 15.06 -6.35 -22.56
C THR A 154 14.78 -5.02 -21.87
N LYS A 155 15.81 -4.22 -21.58
CA LYS A 155 15.63 -2.91 -20.93
C LYS A 155 14.73 -1.99 -21.75
N GLU A 156 15.03 -1.84 -23.04
CA GLU A 156 14.27 -0.95 -23.93
C GLU A 156 12.86 -1.50 -24.16
N ASP A 157 12.75 -2.81 -24.40
CA ASP A 157 11.45 -3.47 -24.59
C ASP A 157 10.54 -3.28 -23.34
N VAL A 158 11.08 -3.42 -22.12
CA VAL A 158 10.35 -3.21 -20.84
C VAL A 158 9.88 -1.76 -20.69
N LEU A 159 10.75 -0.79 -20.98
CA LEU A 159 10.39 0.63 -20.85
C LEU A 159 9.35 1.05 -21.87
N ASP A 160 9.42 0.57 -23.11
CA ASP A 160 8.46 0.90 -24.16
C ASP A 160 7.08 0.28 -23.91
N LEU A 161 7.05 -0.97 -23.42
CA LEU A 161 5.80 -1.58 -22.96
C LEU A 161 5.25 -0.82 -21.75
N GLY A 162 6.09 -0.48 -20.77
CA GLY A 162 5.72 0.30 -19.60
C GLY A 162 5.06 1.63 -19.94
N ARG A 163 5.68 2.42 -20.85
CA ARG A 163 5.11 3.68 -21.34
C ARG A 163 3.74 3.48 -21.97
N THR A 164 3.61 2.49 -22.85
CA THR A 164 2.34 2.21 -23.54
C THR A 164 1.23 1.79 -22.57
N VAL A 165 1.57 0.98 -21.55
CA VAL A 165 0.65 0.58 -20.48
C VAL A 165 0.24 1.80 -19.64
N ALA A 166 1.19 2.65 -19.24
CA ALA A 166 0.92 3.87 -18.50
C ALA A 166 0.03 4.85 -19.29
N ASP A 167 0.25 5.00 -20.60
CA ASP A 167 -0.55 5.85 -21.49
C ASP A 167 -1.98 5.34 -21.67
N SER A 168 -2.19 4.04 -21.48
CA SER A 168 -3.52 3.42 -21.53
C SER A 168 -4.37 3.81 -20.31
N ILE A 169 -3.74 4.08 -19.16
CA ILE A 169 -4.40 4.57 -17.95
C ILE A 169 -4.66 6.08 -18.12
N LYS A 170 -5.89 6.44 -18.50
CA LYS A 170 -6.25 7.84 -18.80
C LYS A 170 -6.42 8.72 -17.58
N GLN A 171 -6.84 8.14 -16.45
CA GLN A 171 -7.08 8.88 -15.23
C GLN A 171 -5.82 8.91 -14.36
N GLU A 172 -5.33 10.11 -14.09
CA GLU A 172 -4.33 10.34 -13.04
C GLU A 172 -4.96 10.29 -11.65
N GLY A 173 -4.15 9.87 -10.68
CA GLY A 173 -4.47 9.79 -9.27
C GLY A 173 -3.86 10.94 -8.49
N LYS A 174 -4.42 11.23 -7.31
CA LYS A 174 -3.80 12.19 -6.39
C LYS A 174 -2.93 11.42 -5.40
N LYS A 175 -1.74 11.92 -5.12
CA LYS A 175 -0.94 11.45 -3.99
C LYS A 175 -1.71 11.72 -2.67
N PRO A 176 -1.42 10.97 -1.59
CA PRO A 176 -2.04 11.21 -0.29
C PRO A 176 -1.90 12.65 0.18
N LYS A 177 -3.02 13.28 0.56
CA LYS A 177 -3.04 14.67 1.06
C LYS A 177 -2.13 14.91 2.27
N LEU A 178 -1.82 13.85 3.03
CA LEU A 178 -0.91 13.93 4.17
C LEU A 178 0.49 14.44 3.78
N ILE A 179 0.92 14.24 2.52
CA ILE A 179 2.21 14.73 2.04
C ILE A 179 2.31 16.26 2.16
N ASN A 180 1.24 16.99 1.88
CA ASN A 180 1.21 18.45 1.95
C ASN A 180 1.41 19.01 3.36
N LEU A 181 1.25 18.15 4.37
CA LEU A 181 1.38 18.52 5.78
C LEU A 181 2.84 18.43 6.26
N LEU A 182 3.73 17.81 5.48
CA LEU A 182 5.13 17.68 5.83
C LEU A 182 5.85 19.04 5.78
N PRO A 183 6.80 19.29 6.69
CA PRO A 183 7.75 20.37 6.53
C PRO A 183 8.70 20.06 5.36
N ASN A 184 8.93 21.02 4.46
CA ASN A 184 9.78 20.79 3.28
C ASN A 184 11.28 20.82 3.59
N GLU A 185 11.70 21.33 4.75
CA GLU A 185 13.11 21.47 5.10
C GLU A 185 13.82 20.10 5.12
N ASN A 186 14.86 19.95 4.28
CA ASN A 186 15.69 18.75 4.16
C ASN A 186 14.92 17.46 3.82
N LEU A 187 13.69 17.58 3.32
CA LEU A 187 12.83 16.45 2.97
C LEU A 187 13.35 15.74 1.73
N ILE A 188 13.50 14.41 1.79
CA ILE A 188 13.74 13.58 0.61
C ILE A 188 12.39 13.03 0.12
N GLU A 189 11.82 13.64 -0.91
CA GLU A 189 10.49 13.27 -1.42
C GLU A 189 10.39 11.80 -1.85
N ARG A 190 11.44 11.27 -2.50
CA ARG A 190 11.50 9.86 -2.94
C ARG A 190 11.49 8.87 -1.77
N ASN A 191 11.79 9.32 -0.55
CA ASN A 191 11.80 8.51 0.67
C ASN A 191 10.53 8.64 1.51
N ILE A 192 9.49 9.30 0.98
CA ILE A 192 8.18 9.31 1.61
C ILE A 192 7.56 7.92 1.46
N ARG A 193 7.03 7.38 2.56
CA ARG A 193 6.33 6.09 2.61
C ARG A 193 4.92 6.32 3.11
N TYR A 194 3.92 5.89 2.36
CA TYR A 194 2.51 5.94 2.77
C TYR A 194 1.99 4.54 3.04
N PHE A 195 1.34 4.32 4.19
CA PHE A 195 0.91 2.99 4.62
C PHE A 195 -0.23 3.03 5.64
N HIS A 196 -0.80 1.86 5.91
CA HIS A 196 -1.88 1.68 6.88
C HIS A 196 -1.49 0.83 8.09
N HIS A 197 -0.55 -0.10 7.96
CA HIS A 197 -0.25 -1.10 8.98
C HIS A 197 1.16 -0.99 9.55
N HIS A 198 1.34 -1.44 10.79
CA HIS A 198 2.62 -1.35 11.51
C HIS A 198 3.76 -2.18 10.91
N GLN A 199 3.45 -3.23 10.14
CA GLN A 199 4.47 -4.00 9.43
C GLN A 199 5.22 -3.12 8.43
N SER A 200 4.50 -2.25 7.71
CA SER A 200 5.11 -1.32 6.75
C SER A 200 5.99 -0.28 7.44
N LEU A 201 5.56 0.21 8.60
CA LEU A 201 6.42 1.05 9.44
C LEU A 201 7.70 0.32 9.81
N ASN A 202 7.60 -0.88 10.38
CA ASN A 202 8.75 -1.64 10.86
C ASN A 202 9.72 -2.06 9.75
N TYR A 203 9.24 -2.22 8.51
CA TYR A 203 10.10 -2.49 7.36
C TYR A 203 11.05 -1.31 7.08
N HIS A 204 10.55 -0.07 7.17
CA HIS A 204 11.35 1.14 6.90
C HIS A 204 12.01 1.75 8.13
N TYR A 205 11.39 1.61 9.30
CA TYR A 205 11.86 2.10 10.58
C TYR A 205 11.29 1.22 11.70
N PHE A 206 12.14 0.36 12.28
CA PHE A 206 11.71 -0.54 13.35
C PHE A 206 11.32 0.23 14.62
N VAL A 207 10.07 0.08 15.06
CA VAL A 207 9.55 0.69 16.29
C VAL A 207 9.30 -0.35 17.37
N SER A 208 8.56 -1.41 17.05
CA SER A 208 8.21 -2.47 17.99
C SER A 208 7.62 -3.67 17.26
N HIS A 209 7.82 -4.88 17.80
CA HIS A 209 7.09 -6.08 17.33
C HIS A 209 5.58 -6.01 17.56
N GLN A 210 5.12 -5.14 18.48
CA GLN A 210 3.70 -4.94 18.75
C GLN A 210 3.18 -3.70 18.03
N ASN A 211 1.89 -3.69 17.70
CA ASN A 211 1.21 -2.53 17.10
C ASN A 211 0.90 -1.45 18.16
N ILE A 212 1.95 -0.85 18.74
CA ILE A 212 1.84 0.12 19.83
C ILE A 212 1.25 1.47 19.40
N LEU A 213 1.18 1.73 18.10
CA LEU A 213 0.53 2.89 17.48
C LEU A 213 -0.92 2.59 17.02
N ARG A 214 -1.42 1.36 17.20
CA ARG A 214 -2.80 0.97 16.83
C ARG A 214 -3.13 1.26 15.35
N LEU A 215 -2.17 1.04 14.46
CA LEU A 215 -2.30 1.20 13.01
C LEU A 215 -3.19 0.11 12.40
N GLY A 216 -3.94 0.43 11.36
CA GLY A 216 -4.76 -0.51 10.60
C GLY A 216 -5.45 0.12 9.39
N GLU A 217 -6.36 -0.61 8.74
CA GLU A 217 -6.99 -0.23 7.45
C GLU A 217 -7.63 1.17 7.43
N ARG A 218 -8.01 1.73 8.60
CA ARG A 218 -8.63 3.07 8.72
C ARG A 218 -7.68 4.16 9.21
N THR A 219 -6.39 3.86 9.37
CA THR A 219 -5.37 4.84 9.70
C THR A 219 -4.57 5.16 8.45
N HIS A 220 -4.32 6.43 8.18
CA HIS A 220 -3.46 6.86 7.07
C HIS A 220 -2.14 7.33 7.68
N ALA A 221 -1.07 6.59 7.45
CA ALA A 221 0.25 6.90 8.00
C ALA A 221 1.21 7.32 6.89
N LEU A 222 2.10 8.24 7.23
CA LEU A 222 3.16 8.71 6.38
C LEU A 222 4.46 8.77 7.17
N LEU A 223 5.52 8.15 6.65
CA LEU A 223 6.88 8.27 7.16
C LEU A 223 7.72 9.04 6.15
N SER A 224 8.35 10.13 6.57
CA SER A 224 9.30 10.89 5.76
C SER A 224 10.69 10.88 6.37
N THR A 225 11.70 10.99 5.51
CA THR A 225 13.10 11.12 5.91
C THR A 225 13.59 12.53 5.63
N HIS A 226 14.16 13.17 6.64
CA HIS A 226 14.84 14.45 6.56
C HIS A 226 16.34 14.23 6.73
N VAL A 227 17.16 14.73 5.80
CA VAL A 227 18.61 14.46 5.79
C VAL A 227 19.40 15.75 5.87
N SER A 228 20.24 15.85 6.90
CA SER A 228 21.26 16.88 7.05
C SER A 228 22.64 16.26 6.84
N GLN A 229 23.51 16.95 6.09
CA GLN A 229 24.88 16.47 5.86
C GLN A 229 25.70 16.38 7.16
N VAL A 230 25.40 17.24 8.14
CA VAL A 230 26.13 17.31 9.41
C VAL A 230 25.41 16.49 10.50
N GLU A 231 24.08 16.55 10.52
CA GLU A 231 23.30 16.03 11.64
C GLU A 231 22.70 14.64 11.37
N GLY A 232 22.91 14.08 10.17
CA GLY A 232 22.40 12.76 9.78
C GLY A 232 20.91 12.76 9.44
N LYS A 233 20.28 11.58 9.57
CA LYS A 233 18.87 11.36 9.23
C LYS A 233 17.96 11.61 10.44
N THR A 234 16.78 12.17 10.19
CA THR A 234 15.67 12.29 11.13
C THR A 234 14.40 11.82 10.43
N PHE A 235 13.56 11.07 11.12
CA PHE A 235 12.34 10.54 10.54
C PHE A 235 11.12 11.22 11.16
N LEU A 236 10.15 11.58 10.33
CA LEU A 236 8.88 12.14 10.77
C LEU A 236 7.78 11.15 10.39
N LEU A 237 7.10 10.64 11.40
CA LEU A 237 5.91 9.82 11.25
C LEU A 237 4.68 10.70 11.55
N LEU A 238 3.80 10.84 10.55
CA LEU A 238 2.50 11.50 10.67
C LEU A 238 1.40 10.47 10.45
N VAL A 239 0.53 10.28 11.43
CA VAL A 239 -0.58 9.33 11.36
C VAL A 239 -1.89 10.04 11.57
N GLN A 240 -2.82 9.89 10.63
CA GLN A 240 -4.21 10.33 10.75
C GLN A 240 -5.09 9.16 11.20
N TYR A 241 -5.83 9.35 12.29
CA TYR A 241 -6.79 8.38 12.82
C TYR A 241 -8.24 8.76 12.48
N PRO A 242 -9.19 7.81 12.56
CA PRO A 242 -10.61 8.10 12.33
C PRO A 242 -11.20 9.11 13.32
N SER A 243 -10.67 9.21 14.53
CA SER A 243 -11.16 10.12 15.56
C SER A 243 -10.03 10.64 16.46
N GLN A 244 -10.28 11.78 17.11
CA GLN A 244 -9.39 12.33 18.12
C GLN A 244 -9.18 11.38 19.31
N THR A 245 -10.21 10.63 19.70
CA THR A 245 -10.11 9.64 20.79
C THR A 245 -9.11 8.55 20.43
N LEU A 246 -9.21 7.97 19.21
CA LEU A 246 -8.29 6.94 18.76
C LEU A 246 -6.85 7.46 18.62
N ALA A 247 -6.67 8.70 18.15
CA ALA A 247 -5.35 9.33 18.11
C ALA A 247 -4.71 9.49 19.51
N LYS A 248 -5.50 9.88 20.51
CA LYS A 248 -5.04 10.00 21.91
C LYS A 248 -4.65 8.64 22.49
N GLU A 249 -5.49 7.61 22.27
CA GLU A 249 -5.19 6.25 22.72
C GLU A 249 -3.92 5.70 22.07
N ALA A 250 -3.74 5.93 20.77
CA ALA A 250 -2.54 5.53 20.04
C ALA A 250 -1.28 6.23 20.58
N LEU A 251 -1.34 7.55 20.81
CA LEU A 251 -0.22 8.27 21.42
C LEU A 251 0.09 7.75 22.82
N GLN A 252 -0.92 7.53 23.66
CA GLN A 252 -0.72 7.02 25.01
C GLN A 252 -0.08 5.63 25.00
N SER A 253 -0.57 4.75 24.14
CA SER A 253 -0.02 3.41 23.93
C SER A 253 1.45 3.47 23.48
N PHE A 254 1.76 4.33 22.51
CA PHE A 254 3.13 4.54 22.04
C PHE A 254 4.05 5.10 23.13
N VAL A 255 3.63 6.14 23.86
CA VAL A 255 4.43 6.74 24.94
C VAL A 255 4.71 5.72 26.04
N ASN A 256 3.70 4.95 26.46
CA ASN A 256 3.87 3.94 27.51
C ASN A 256 4.85 2.84 27.11
N ALA A 257 4.86 2.44 25.84
CA ALA A 257 5.68 1.32 25.37
C ALA A 257 7.08 1.73 24.87
N TYR A 258 7.20 2.88 24.21
CA TYR A 258 8.43 3.34 23.56
C TYR A 258 9.16 4.44 24.34
N MET A 259 8.44 5.20 25.18
CA MET A 259 8.99 6.35 25.92
C MET A 259 8.57 6.35 27.41
N PRO A 260 8.72 5.23 28.15
CA PRO A 260 8.16 5.10 29.50
C PRO A 260 8.75 6.11 30.50
N GLU A 261 9.97 6.60 30.26
CA GLU A 261 10.65 7.59 31.11
C GLU A 261 10.30 9.05 30.76
N SER A 262 9.43 9.28 29.77
CA SER A 262 9.01 10.62 29.35
C SER A 262 7.99 11.23 30.32
N SER A 263 8.42 11.52 31.54
CA SER A 263 7.53 11.86 32.66
C SER A 263 6.65 13.11 32.44
N THR A 264 7.00 14.02 31.52
CA THR A 264 6.17 15.21 31.21
C THR A 264 6.33 15.79 29.81
N SER A 265 7.51 15.72 29.19
CA SER A 265 7.82 16.43 27.93
C SER A 265 7.35 15.72 26.65
N LYS A 266 6.93 14.44 26.71
CA LYS A 266 6.74 13.57 25.53
C LYS A 266 7.92 13.60 24.55
N THR A 267 9.11 13.81 25.10
CA THR A 267 10.38 13.86 24.38
C THR A 267 11.43 13.18 25.23
N ILE A 268 12.17 12.24 24.66
CA ILE A 268 13.26 11.52 25.34
C ILE A 268 14.50 11.50 24.47
N LYS A 269 15.65 11.32 25.12
CA LYS A 269 16.88 10.93 24.46
C LYS A 269 16.97 9.40 24.47
N THR A 270 17.12 8.79 23.30
CA THR A 270 17.23 7.34 23.12
C THR A 270 18.69 6.88 23.29
N GLU A 271 18.90 5.57 23.44
CA GLU A 271 20.22 4.95 23.69
C GLU A 271 21.27 5.30 22.61
N ASN A 272 20.83 5.50 21.37
CA ASN A 272 21.67 5.95 20.26
C ASN A 272 22.11 7.43 20.34
N GLY A 273 21.78 8.12 21.44
CA GLY A 273 22.11 9.52 21.68
C GLY A 273 21.24 10.52 20.92
N ARG A 274 20.24 10.07 20.17
CA ARG A 274 19.29 10.90 19.42
C ARG A 274 18.04 11.20 20.24
N TRP A 275 17.19 12.08 19.72
CA TRP A 275 15.96 12.50 20.37
C TRP A 275 14.73 11.99 19.64
N THR A 276 13.77 11.48 20.41
CA THR A 276 12.43 11.16 19.93
C THR A 276 11.42 12.08 20.58
N THR A 277 10.52 12.68 19.79
CA THR A 277 9.42 13.54 20.26
C THR A 277 8.09 13.04 19.73
N ALA A 278 7.06 12.99 20.56
CA ALA A 278 5.73 12.55 20.17
C ALA A 278 4.63 13.53 20.64
N GLN A 279 3.79 13.98 19.71
CA GLN A 279 2.64 14.83 20.02
C GLN A 279 1.38 14.37 19.30
N PHE A 280 0.22 14.83 19.80
CA PHE A 280 -1.03 14.71 19.07
C PHE A 280 -1.56 16.11 18.74
N HIS A 281 -2.25 16.22 17.61
CA HIS A 281 -3.03 17.39 17.25
C HIS A 281 -4.32 16.96 16.55
N GLN A 282 -5.47 17.30 17.14
CA GLN A 282 -6.78 16.83 16.67
C GLN A 282 -6.82 15.30 16.53
N LYS A 283 -7.00 14.78 15.30
CA LYS A 283 -7.01 13.35 14.96
C LYS A 283 -5.67 12.83 14.44
N HIS A 284 -4.58 13.58 14.62
CA HIS A 284 -3.25 13.23 14.13
C HIS A 284 -2.29 12.95 15.28
N VAL A 285 -1.42 11.97 15.08
CA VAL A 285 -0.22 11.72 15.91
C VAL A 285 1.00 12.04 15.07
N ILE A 286 1.95 12.77 15.66
CA ILE A 286 3.21 13.17 15.06
C ILE A 286 4.31 12.58 15.93
N VAL A 287 5.22 11.82 15.34
CA VAL A 287 6.42 11.32 16.01
C VAL A 287 7.64 11.70 15.19
N ILE A 288 8.59 12.37 15.84
CA ILE A 288 9.91 12.64 15.26
C ILE A 288 10.87 11.65 15.89
N PHE A 289 11.48 10.80 15.08
CA PHE A 289 12.52 9.86 15.49
C PHE A 289 13.89 10.35 15.07
N ASP A 290 14.89 9.99 15.86
CA ASP A 290 16.30 10.24 15.58
C ASP A 290 16.61 11.71 15.26
N ALA A 291 16.02 12.65 15.98
CA ALA A 291 16.41 14.05 15.90
C ALA A 291 17.80 14.26 16.54
N PRO A 292 18.67 15.13 15.96
CA PRO A 292 20.00 15.41 16.52
C PRO A 292 19.95 16.15 17.86
N SER A 293 18.89 16.92 18.09
CA SER A 293 18.64 17.66 19.32
C SER A 293 17.16 17.65 19.67
N LYS A 294 16.85 17.98 20.92
CA LYS A 294 15.48 18.15 21.40
C LYS A 294 14.76 19.23 20.59
N GLU A 295 15.45 20.35 20.38
CA GLU A 295 14.96 21.54 19.68
C GLU A 295 14.61 21.22 18.23
N LYS A 296 15.42 20.41 17.53
CA LYS A 296 15.11 20.02 16.15
C LYS A 296 13.83 19.19 16.06
N GLY A 297 13.64 18.26 17.01
CA GLY A 297 12.40 17.48 17.13
C GLY A 297 11.17 18.35 17.38
N GLU A 298 11.30 19.34 18.28
CA GLU A 298 10.23 20.28 18.58
C GLU A 298 9.90 21.18 17.38
N VAL A 299 10.89 21.69 16.66
CA VAL A 299 10.70 22.53 15.45
C VAL A 299 9.94 21.78 14.36
N LEU A 300 10.33 20.55 14.03
CA LEU A 300 9.62 19.74 13.02
C LEU A 300 8.19 19.43 13.45
N THR A 301 7.99 19.14 14.74
CA THR A 301 6.65 18.92 15.30
C THR A 301 5.77 20.17 15.15
N GLN A 302 6.28 21.35 15.53
CA GLN A 302 5.52 22.60 15.44
C GLN A 302 5.26 23.02 13.99
N ALA A 303 6.21 22.81 13.08
CA ALA A 303 6.02 23.06 11.65
C ALA A 303 4.88 22.19 11.07
N THR A 304 4.84 20.91 11.45
CA THR A 304 3.77 19.98 11.05
C THR A 304 2.42 20.40 11.63
N ILE A 305 2.36 20.80 12.91
CA ILE A 305 1.13 21.33 13.53
C ILE A 305 0.67 22.62 12.85
N LYS A 306 1.60 23.49 12.47
CA LYS A 306 1.28 24.71 11.71
C LYS A 306 0.63 24.36 10.38
N ASN A 307 1.21 23.45 9.60
CA ASN A 307 0.62 22.99 8.34
C ASN A 307 -0.77 22.38 8.53
N LEU A 308 -0.97 21.59 9.59
CA LEU A 308 -2.27 21.03 9.96
C LEU A 308 -3.34 22.10 10.25
N ARG A 309 -2.97 23.21 10.90
CA ARG A 309 -3.88 24.33 11.21
C ARG A 309 -4.23 25.14 9.96
N GLU A 310 -3.26 25.28 9.06
CA GLU A 310 -3.41 26.04 7.81
C GLU A 310 -4.17 25.26 6.73
N GLY A 311 -4.35 23.94 6.90
CA GLY A 311 -5.12 23.11 5.97
C GLY A 311 -4.47 22.96 4.59
N LYS A 312 -3.14 23.01 4.53
CA LYS A 312 -2.35 22.80 3.31
C LYS A 312 -2.54 21.40 2.72
#